data_AF-A3TIT7-F1
#
_entry.id   AF-A3TIT7-F1
#
_cell.length_a   1.000
_cell.length_b   1.000
_cell.length_c   1.000
_cell.angle_alpha   90.00
_cell.angle_beta   90.00
_cell.angle_gamma   90.00
#
_symmetry.space_group_name_H-M   'P 1'
#
loop_
_entity.id
_entity.type
_entity.pdbx_description
1 polymer ?
#
loop_
_entity_poly.entity_id
_entity_poly.type
_entity_poly.pdbx_seq_one_letter_code
_entity_poly.pdbx_strand_id
1 'polypeptide(L)'
;MKHDDGREQKPRRIPPLVIPDTAVRRLGARVLDPTTAARVTGDAMPDPTAYIGDVLLIPGIVGRSADRAFDAVEAAAKSLGYAAVPQDDPNLANATRNELLDVLDQVGNTVVELTRLDEVEGRRVSAEPLDAWEVLQAARAANPEAMAGVGLSHVMTASGWGQGVGWGQGVGWGQGVGWGQGVGWGQGVGWGQGVGFGPTDRIPVVWSAPPPARSQAGPVVAILDTGLGQHPWFSGADDAERLPEPAGMPPETDGVTIDLVNGQLDPLAGHGTFIAGVVRQHCPDAKILSIPVMWGDGVANEVDVLKALTYLSLRQALALRSGNTSCEAIDVISLSLGYRHETPGAFDDEEGLFRLLRGLAELGVTVVAAVGNDASDIEYYPAAYAAAVTKGAPLVSVGALNPDHRTVSIYSNTGTWVRAYAAATCVVSTMPTTFNASRRSELLKQANPTVQPAVPTRGAADGDDYSCGFGLWSGTSFAAPALAGDIASRLGTDRSAPADKRSAVASDVVTSVLEAAAKAVEDTP
;
A
#
# COMPACT_ATOMS: atom_id res chain seq x y z
N MET A 1 20.11 -24.76 -10.82
CA MET A 1 21.53 -24.39 -10.55
C MET A 1 21.47 -23.38 -9.43
N LYS A 2 22.05 -23.69 -8.26
CA LYS A 2 22.11 -22.75 -7.14
C LYS A 2 22.97 -21.56 -7.57
N HIS A 3 22.39 -20.38 -7.66
CA HIS A 3 23.14 -19.15 -7.84
C HIS A 3 23.86 -18.86 -6.52
N ASP A 4 25.10 -19.33 -6.43
CA ASP A 4 26.09 -18.88 -5.45
C ASP A 4 26.59 -17.49 -5.89
N ASP A 5 25.71 -16.51 -5.79
CA ASP A 5 26.07 -15.10 -5.84
C ASP A 5 26.83 -14.83 -4.54
N GLY A 6 28.16 -14.66 -4.59
CA GLY A 6 29.07 -14.47 -3.45
C GLY A 6 28.79 -13.28 -2.52
N ARG A 7 27.56 -13.16 -2.03
CA ARG A 7 26.99 -12.17 -1.12
C ARG A 7 27.08 -12.60 0.34
N GLU A 8 27.79 -13.69 0.66
CA GLU A 8 27.93 -14.20 2.03
C GLU A 8 28.73 -13.28 2.99
N GLN A 9 29.17 -12.08 2.60
CA GLN A 9 29.98 -11.22 3.49
C GLN A 9 29.72 -9.70 3.46
N LYS A 10 28.58 -9.22 2.96
CA LYS A 10 28.19 -7.83 3.25
C LYS A 10 27.06 -7.80 4.27
N PRO A 11 27.22 -7.12 5.42
CA PRO A 11 26.13 -6.97 6.38
C PRO A 11 24.98 -6.24 5.68
N ARG A 12 23.87 -6.96 5.46
CA ARG A 12 22.63 -6.39 4.97
C ARG A 12 22.07 -5.46 6.04
N ARG A 13 21.82 -4.20 5.70
CA ARG A 13 21.16 -3.26 6.61
C ARG A 13 19.67 -3.50 6.51
N ILE A 14 19.14 -4.31 7.43
CA ILE A 14 17.69 -4.47 7.59
C ILE A 14 17.14 -3.13 8.11
N PRO A 15 16.19 -2.50 7.41
CA PRO A 15 15.60 -1.25 7.89
C PRO A 15 14.90 -1.45 9.23
N PRO A 16 14.81 -0.42 10.08
CA PRO A 16 14.01 -0.52 11.30
C PRO A 16 12.56 -0.78 10.91
N LEU A 17 11.87 -1.61 11.65
CA LEU A 17 10.43 -1.77 11.51
C LEU A 17 9.77 -0.78 12.46
N VAL A 18 8.96 0.12 11.91
CA VAL A 18 8.20 1.10 12.70
C VAL A 18 6.73 0.86 12.42
N ILE A 19 5.93 0.73 13.47
CA ILE A 19 4.47 0.59 13.39
C ILE A 19 3.86 1.72 14.23
N PRO A 20 2.89 2.47 13.72
CA PRO A 20 2.14 3.45 14.51
C PRO A 20 1.49 2.80 15.75
N ASP A 21 1.55 3.47 16.90
CA ASP A 21 0.87 3.02 18.14
C ASP A 21 -0.63 2.80 17.94
N THR A 22 -1.25 3.59 17.05
CA THR A 22 -2.65 3.45 16.65
C THR A 22 -2.92 2.09 16.02
N ALA A 23 -2.04 1.63 15.13
CA ALA A 23 -2.13 0.32 14.51
C ALA A 23 -1.86 -0.81 15.50
N VAL A 24 -0.92 -0.66 16.44
CA VAL A 24 -0.69 -1.64 17.52
C VAL A 24 -1.96 -1.87 18.33
N ARG A 25 -2.67 -0.80 18.71
CA ARG A 25 -3.92 -0.90 19.49
C ARG A 25 -5.10 -1.39 18.65
N ARG A 26 -5.21 -0.96 17.40
CA ARG A 26 -6.31 -1.29 16.50
C ARG A 26 -6.27 -2.73 16.03
N LEU A 27 -5.07 -3.22 15.69
CA LEU A 27 -4.87 -4.52 15.04
C LEU A 27 -4.26 -5.57 15.96
N GLY A 28 -3.91 -5.23 17.22
CA GLY A 28 -3.14 -6.16 18.06
C GLY A 28 -1.79 -6.50 17.44
N ALA A 29 -1.17 -5.54 16.74
CA ALA A 29 0.03 -5.79 15.95
C ALA A 29 1.21 -6.21 16.83
N ARG A 30 1.98 -7.18 16.35
CA ARG A 30 3.22 -7.71 16.95
C ARG A 30 4.38 -7.52 15.98
N VAL A 31 5.57 -7.46 16.56
CA VAL A 31 6.83 -7.46 15.81
C VAL A 31 7.53 -8.79 16.05
N LEU A 32 7.89 -9.46 14.96
CA LEU A 32 8.69 -10.68 15.03
C LEU A 32 10.14 -10.29 15.35
N ASP A 33 10.62 -10.74 16.51
CA ASP A 33 12.02 -10.58 16.91
C ASP A 33 12.81 -11.85 16.52
N PRO A 34 13.74 -11.76 15.55
CA PRO A 34 14.54 -12.91 15.09
C PRO A 34 15.29 -13.66 16.20
N THR A 35 15.59 -12.98 17.30
CA THR A 35 16.41 -13.53 18.38
C THR A 35 15.62 -14.35 19.39
N THR A 36 14.30 -14.14 19.47
CA THR A 36 13.40 -14.79 20.43
C THR A 36 12.30 -15.62 19.77
N ALA A 37 12.04 -15.42 18.47
CA ALA A 37 11.02 -16.13 17.71
C ALA A 37 11.18 -17.66 17.77
N ALA A 38 10.08 -18.36 18.06
CA ALA A 38 10.00 -19.81 17.93
C ALA A 38 10.30 -20.24 16.48
N ARG A 39 10.98 -21.37 16.28
CA ARG A 39 11.28 -21.90 14.95
C ARG A 39 11.29 -23.42 14.94
N VAL A 40 10.95 -24.03 13.80
CA VAL A 40 11.13 -25.47 13.63
C VAL A 40 12.64 -25.75 13.65
N THR A 41 13.04 -26.82 14.33
CA THR A 41 14.46 -27.18 14.44
C THR A 41 15.05 -27.42 13.05
N GLY A 42 16.03 -26.60 12.67
CA GLY A 42 16.70 -26.69 11.36
C GLY A 42 16.34 -25.56 10.40
N ASP A 43 15.28 -24.80 10.68
CA ASP A 43 14.91 -23.63 9.88
C ASP A 43 15.90 -22.48 10.09
N ALA A 44 16.01 -21.64 9.06
CA ALA A 44 16.75 -20.38 9.15
C ALA A 44 16.11 -19.44 10.18
N MET A 45 16.91 -18.50 10.67
CA MET A 45 16.38 -17.42 11.50
C MET A 45 15.45 -16.54 10.64
N PRO A 46 14.24 -16.20 11.12
CA PRO A 46 13.35 -15.31 10.38
C PRO A 46 13.88 -13.88 10.38
N ASP A 47 13.49 -13.10 9.38
CA ASP A 47 13.70 -11.66 9.33
C ASP A 47 12.61 -10.91 10.13
N PRO A 48 12.89 -9.70 10.66
CA PRO A 48 11.89 -8.93 11.39
C PRO A 48 10.72 -8.52 10.49
N THR A 49 9.49 -8.74 10.98
CA THR A 49 8.25 -8.30 10.33
C THR A 49 7.15 -7.92 11.33
N ALA A 50 6.12 -7.23 10.85
CA ALA A 50 4.95 -6.83 11.59
C ALA A 50 3.76 -7.71 11.19
N TYR A 51 3.03 -8.26 12.16
CA TYR A 51 1.86 -9.10 11.90
C TYR A 51 0.77 -8.92 12.95
N ILE A 52 -0.44 -9.37 12.64
CA ILE A 52 -1.60 -9.37 13.52
C ILE A 52 -1.50 -10.57 14.45
N GLY A 53 -1.44 -10.31 15.76
CA GLY A 53 -1.06 -11.31 16.75
C GLY A 53 -2.00 -12.51 16.88
N ASP A 54 -3.23 -12.41 16.40
CA ASP A 54 -4.28 -13.43 16.53
C ASP A 54 -4.85 -13.90 15.19
N VAL A 55 -4.22 -13.58 14.05
CA VAL A 55 -4.75 -13.95 12.74
C VAL A 55 -3.76 -14.78 11.92
N LEU A 56 -4.27 -15.89 11.38
CA LEU A 56 -3.61 -16.70 10.36
C LEU A 56 -4.38 -16.67 9.05
N LEU A 57 -3.64 -16.72 7.94
CA LEU A 57 -4.19 -16.76 6.59
C LEU A 57 -3.96 -18.14 6.00
N ILE A 58 -5.05 -18.81 5.60
CA ILE A 58 -5.01 -20.11 4.96
C ILE A 58 -5.47 -19.95 3.52
N PRO A 59 -4.67 -20.32 2.52
CA PRO A 59 -5.10 -20.29 1.13
C PRO A 59 -6.32 -21.17 0.86
N GLY A 60 -7.24 -20.66 0.04
CA GLY A 60 -8.49 -21.32 -0.29
C GLY A 60 -9.62 -21.06 0.70
N ILE A 61 -10.76 -21.73 0.50
CA ILE A 61 -11.94 -21.59 1.37
C ILE A 61 -12.25 -22.88 2.13
N VAL A 62 -12.73 -22.73 3.37
CA VAL A 62 -13.23 -23.85 4.19
C VAL A 62 -14.43 -24.52 3.51
N GLY A 63 -14.51 -25.84 3.66
CA GLY A 63 -15.36 -26.75 2.91
C GLY A 63 -14.77 -27.17 1.56
N ARG A 64 -13.54 -26.73 1.23
CA ARG A 64 -12.86 -26.98 -0.04
C ARG A 64 -11.35 -27.17 0.14
N SER A 65 -10.51 -26.36 -0.51
CA SER A 65 -9.05 -26.57 -0.52
C SER A 65 -8.38 -26.22 0.81
N ALA A 66 -9.01 -25.38 1.65
CA ALA A 66 -8.44 -24.96 2.93
C ALA A 66 -8.58 -26.01 4.05
N ASP A 67 -9.43 -27.03 3.91
CA ASP A 67 -9.81 -27.93 5.01
C ASP A 67 -8.61 -28.63 5.66
N ARG A 68 -7.71 -29.18 4.84
CA ARG A 68 -6.52 -29.88 5.34
C ARG A 68 -5.61 -28.97 6.16
N ALA A 69 -5.44 -27.72 5.73
CA ALA A 69 -4.62 -26.74 6.42
C ALA A 69 -5.32 -26.22 7.68
N PHE A 70 -6.63 -25.98 7.61
CA PHE A 70 -7.45 -25.57 8.74
C PHE A 70 -7.45 -26.61 9.86
N ASP A 71 -7.62 -27.90 9.55
CA ASP A 71 -7.54 -28.98 10.53
C ASP A 71 -6.18 -29.02 11.25
N ALA A 72 -5.09 -28.75 10.53
CA ALA A 72 -3.73 -28.68 11.09
C ALA A 72 -3.55 -27.46 12.01
N VAL A 73 -4.05 -26.29 11.60
CA VAL A 73 -4.05 -25.07 12.41
C VAL A 73 -4.91 -25.24 13.66
N GLU A 74 -6.10 -25.83 13.54
CA GLU A 74 -7.01 -26.08 14.68
C GLU A 74 -6.37 -27.01 15.71
N ALA A 75 -5.74 -28.11 15.26
CA ALA A 75 -5.04 -29.04 16.13
C ALA A 75 -3.87 -28.37 16.88
N ALA A 76 -3.07 -27.55 16.18
CA ALA A 76 -1.95 -26.82 16.77
C ALA A 76 -2.42 -25.74 17.76
N ALA A 77 -3.40 -24.93 17.37
CA ALA A 77 -4.02 -23.91 18.21
C ALA A 77 -4.55 -24.52 19.52
N LYS A 78 -5.29 -25.64 19.42
CA LYS A 78 -5.84 -26.34 20.59
C LYS A 78 -4.76 -26.85 21.54
N SER A 79 -3.63 -27.31 21.01
CA SER A 79 -2.50 -27.77 21.83
C SER A 79 -1.84 -26.65 22.64
N LEU A 80 -1.98 -25.41 22.17
CA LEU A 80 -1.47 -24.19 22.79
C LEU A 80 -2.52 -23.44 23.61
N GLY A 81 -3.74 -23.97 23.77
CA GLY A 81 -4.80 -23.34 24.56
C GLY A 81 -5.65 -22.33 23.79
N TYR A 82 -5.63 -22.37 22.46
CA TYR A 82 -6.40 -21.49 21.58
C TYR A 82 -7.52 -22.24 20.84
N ALA A 83 -8.59 -21.54 20.51
CA ALA A 83 -9.55 -21.93 19.50
C ALA A 83 -9.23 -21.20 18.19
N ALA A 84 -9.26 -21.93 17.08
CA ALA A 84 -9.13 -21.38 15.74
C ALA A 84 -10.53 -21.22 15.13
N VAL A 85 -10.93 -19.99 14.79
CA VAL A 85 -12.27 -19.67 14.29
C VAL A 85 -12.15 -19.07 12.89
N PRO A 86 -12.68 -19.72 11.83
CA PRO A 86 -12.70 -19.13 10.51
C PRO A 86 -13.69 -17.96 10.48
N GLN A 87 -13.27 -16.82 9.93
CA GLN A 87 -14.15 -15.67 9.73
C GLN A 87 -15.02 -15.85 8.48
N ASP A 88 -16.21 -15.25 8.52
CA ASP A 88 -17.10 -15.18 7.35
C ASP A 88 -16.44 -14.35 6.23
N ASP A 89 -16.36 -14.93 5.03
CA ASP A 89 -15.90 -14.22 3.84
C ASP A 89 -17.08 -13.44 3.19
N PRO A 90 -17.03 -12.10 3.15
CA PRO A 90 -18.09 -11.30 2.52
C PRO A 90 -18.26 -11.59 1.02
N ASN A 91 -17.25 -12.17 0.36
CA ASN A 91 -17.28 -12.51 -1.05
C ASN A 91 -18.02 -13.84 -1.33
N LEU A 92 -18.21 -14.69 -0.32
CA LEU A 92 -18.76 -16.04 -0.49
C LEU A 92 -20.15 -16.00 -1.12
N ALA A 93 -21.05 -15.17 -0.58
CA ALA A 93 -22.42 -15.06 -1.09
C ALA A 93 -22.47 -14.58 -2.55
N ASN A 94 -21.58 -13.65 -2.93
CA ASN A 94 -21.48 -13.17 -4.30
C ASN A 94 -20.89 -14.25 -5.23
N ALA A 95 -19.86 -14.96 -4.78
CA ALA A 95 -19.26 -16.06 -5.54
C ALA A 95 -20.25 -17.21 -5.76
N THR A 96 -21.02 -17.60 -4.75
CA THR A 96 -22.07 -18.62 -4.87
C THR A 96 -23.13 -18.20 -5.88
N ARG A 97 -23.65 -16.97 -5.77
CA ARG A 97 -24.72 -16.47 -6.66
C ARG A 97 -24.30 -16.47 -8.13
N ASN A 98 -23.02 -16.26 -8.40
CA ASN A 98 -22.47 -16.11 -9.75
C ASN A 98 -21.66 -17.33 -10.23
N GLU A 99 -21.75 -18.47 -9.54
CA GLU A 99 -21.04 -19.71 -9.91
C GLU A 99 -19.51 -19.51 -10.04
N LEU A 100 -18.94 -18.79 -9.09
CA LEU A 100 -17.52 -18.42 -9.01
C LEU A 100 -16.82 -19.03 -7.78
N LEU A 101 -17.40 -20.04 -7.14
CA LEU A 101 -16.78 -20.69 -5.98
C LEU A 101 -15.41 -21.28 -6.31
N ASP A 102 -15.20 -21.81 -7.52
CA ASP A 102 -13.89 -22.34 -7.95
C ASP A 102 -12.84 -21.24 -8.07
N VAL A 103 -13.25 -20.08 -8.60
CA VAL A 103 -12.36 -18.91 -8.67
C VAL A 103 -12.05 -18.42 -7.25
N LEU A 104 -13.06 -18.33 -6.39
CA LEU A 104 -12.88 -17.94 -5.00
C LEU A 104 -11.95 -18.90 -4.24
N ASP A 105 -12.10 -20.21 -4.42
CA ASP A 105 -11.22 -21.21 -3.78
C ASP A 105 -9.79 -21.16 -4.33
N GLN A 106 -9.62 -20.85 -5.61
CA GLN A 106 -8.29 -20.77 -6.24
C GLN A 106 -7.48 -19.55 -5.77
N VAL A 107 -8.13 -18.40 -5.54
CA VAL A 107 -7.44 -17.12 -5.27
C VAL A 107 -7.69 -16.56 -3.87
N GLY A 108 -8.75 -17.02 -3.20
CA GLY A 108 -9.18 -16.54 -1.91
C GLY A 108 -8.36 -17.12 -0.77
N ASN A 109 -8.61 -16.59 0.42
CA ASN A 109 -7.98 -17.02 1.66
C ASN A 109 -9.03 -17.10 2.76
N THR A 110 -8.97 -18.15 3.55
CA THR A 110 -9.68 -18.27 4.82
C THR A 110 -8.89 -17.51 5.88
N VAL A 111 -9.54 -16.52 6.48
CA VAL A 111 -9.01 -15.79 7.63
C VAL A 111 -9.38 -16.57 8.88
N VAL A 112 -8.40 -16.95 9.67
CA VAL A 112 -8.58 -17.69 10.93
C VAL A 112 -8.19 -16.80 12.09
N GLU A 113 -9.15 -16.51 12.95
CA GLU A 113 -8.97 -15.75 14.18
C GLU A 113 -8.72 -16.70 15.36
N LEU A 114 -7.67 -16.43 16.12
CA LEU A 114 -7.29 -17.18 17.30
C LEU A 114 -7.93 -16.54 18.52
N THR A 115 -8.63 -17.33 19.32
CA THR A 115 -9.21 -16.88 20.59
C THR A 115 -8.74 -17.77 21.72
N ARG A 116 -8.62 -17.25 22.93
CA ARG A 116 -8.22 -18.09 24.06
C ARG A 116 -9.35 -18.99 24.52
N LEU A 117 -9.06 -20.27 24.74
CA LEU A 117 -10.03 -21.19 25.32
C LEU A 117 -10.47 -20.74 26.72
N ASP A 118 -9.55 -20.22 27.54
CA ASP A 118 -9.89 -19.70 28.87
C ASP A 118 -10.84 -18.48 28.81
N GLU A 119 -10.73 -17.63 27.79
CA GLU A 119 -11.64 -16.49 27.58
C GLU A 119 -13.03 -16.97 27.17
N VAL A 120 -13.10 -17.95 26.26
CA VAL A 120 -14.35 -18.61 25.85
C VAL A 120 -15.02 -19.31 27.03
N GLU A 121 -14.24 -19.90 27.93
CA GLU A 121 -14.70 -20.56 29.16
C GLU A 121 -14.97 -19.58 30.32
N GLY A 122 -14.77 -18.27 30.12
CA GLY A 122 -15.04 -17.22 31.11
C GLY A 122 -14.08 -17.21 32.32
N ARG A 123 -12.91 -17.84 32.19
CA ARG A 123 -11.88 -17.88 33.24
C ARG A 123 -11.04 -16.60 33.21
N ARG A 124 -10.67 -16.10 34.40
CA ARG A 124 -9.72 -14.99 34.54
C ARG A 124 -8.34 -15.54 34.84
N VAL A 125 -7.47 -15.52 33.84
CA VAL A 125 -6.08 -15.96 33.93
C VAL A 125 -5.15 -14.82 33.51
N SER A 126 -3.99 -14.71 34.16
CA SER A 126 -2.89 -13.87 33.65
C SER A 126 -2.21 -14.65 32.55
N ALA A 127 -2.18 -14.12 31.34
CA ALA A 127 -1.68 -14.87 30.21
C ALA A 127 -1.10 -13.92 29.14
N GLU A 128 -0.09 -14.39 28.41
CA GLU A 128 0.66 -13.58 27.43
C GLU A 128 -0.24 -13.16 26.26
N PRO A 129 0.02 -12.08 25.53
CA PRO A 129 -0.83 -11.73 24.39
C PRO A 129 -0.77 -12.83 23.31
N LEU A 130 -1.87 -13.04 22.57
CA LEU A 130 -1.97 -14.05 21.50
C LEU A 130 -0.83 -13.90 20.50
N ASP A 131 -0.29 -15.03 20.04
CA ASP A 131 0.80 -15.08 19.09
C ASP A 131 0.58 -16.12 17.98
N ALA A 132 0.10 -15.64 16.84
CA ALA A 132 -0.14 -16.42 15.63
C ALA A 132 1.14 -17.09 15.11
N TRP A 133 2.32 -16.50 15.36
CA TRP A 133 3.60 -17.10 14.95
C TRP A 133 3.85 -18.41 15.68
N GLU A 134 3.53 -18.50 16.97
CA GLU A 134 3.71 -19.75 17.73
C GLU A 134 2.81 -20.88 17.20
N VAL A 135 1.55 -20.56 16.90
CA VAL A 135 0.60 -21.51 16.30
C VAL A 135 1.08 -21.95 14.92
N LEU A 136 1.53 -21.01 14.10
CA LEU A 136 2.07 -21.29 12.77
C LEU A 136 3.26 -22.24 12.82
N GLN A 137 4.21 -21.98 13.72
CA GLN A 137 5.41 -22.81 13.87
C GLN A 137 5.09 -24.19 14.47
N ALA A 138 4.15 -24.28 15.41
CA ALA A 138 3.67 -25.55 15.94
C ALA A 138 2.97 -26.39 14.85
N ALA A 139 2.13 -25.76 14.02
CA ALA A 139 1.45 -26.43 12.92
C ALA A 139 2.44 -26.88 11.83
N ARG A 140 3.42 -26.05 11.46
CA ARG A 140 4.51 -26.41 10.51
C ARG A 140 5.34 -27.59 11.01
N ALA A 141 5.64 -27.63 12.31
CA ALA A 141 6.37 -28.74 12.92
C ALA A 141 5.57 -30.06 12.89
N ALA A 142 4.24 -29.98 13.05
CA ALA A 142 3.37 -31.16 13.11
C ALA A 142 2.98 -31.69 11.73
N ASN A 143 2.72 -30.82 10.75
CA ASN A 143 2.19 -31.20 9.44
C ASN A 143 2.72 -30.29 8.31
N PRO A 144 4.00 -30.38 7.94
CA PRO A 144 4.62 -29.45 6.99
C PRO A 144 3.92 -29.44 5.62
N GLU A 145 3.42 -30.58 5.14
CA GLU A 145 2.72 -30.67 3.85
C GLU A 145 1.38 -29.93 3.83
N ALA A 146 0.65 -29.90 4.96
CA ALA A 146 -0.63 -29.20 5.06
C ALA A 146 -0.46 -27.68 5.24
N MET A 147 0.74 -27.25 5.65
CA MET A 147 1.03 -25.86 5.99
C MET A 147 1.62 -25.06 4.83
N ALA A 148 1.65 -25.65 3.63
CA ALA A 148 2.09 -24.96 2.42
C ALA A 148 1.17 -23.76 2.14
N GLY A 149 1.78 -22.58 2.00
CA GLY A 149 1.08 -21.31 1.76
C GLY A 149 0.37 -20.68 2.97
N VAL A 150 0.30 -21.37 4.11
CA VAL A 150 -0.26 -20.79 5.34
C VAL A 150 0.72 -19.79 5.93
N GLY A 151 0.22 -18.59 6.22
CA GLY A 151 1.04 -17.46 6.63
C GLY A 151 0.43 -16.62 7.75
N LEU A 152 1.24 -15.69 8.24
CA LEU A 152 0.78 -14.61 9.10
C LEU A 152 -0.09 -13.63 8.31
N SER A 153 -0.97 -12.90 9.00
CA SER A 153 -1.52 -11.67 8.45
C SER A 153 -0.61 -10.50 8.81
N HIS A 154 0.01 -9.90 7.81
CA HIS A 154 0.96 -8.82 7.96
C HIS A 154 0.29 -7.46 8.18
N VAL A 155 1.03 -6.58 8.85
CA VAL A 155 0.69 -5.16 8.93
C VAL A 155 1.35 -4.46 7.76
N MET A 156 0.54 -4.05 6.78
CA MET A 156 1.04 -3.37 5.59
C MET A 156 1.11 -1.87 5.85
N THR A 157 2.14 -1.21 5.34
CA THR A 157 2.32 0.24 5.45
C THR A 157 2.33 0.89 4.07
N ALA A 158 1.88 2.14 3.99
CA ALA A 158 2.10 2.97 2.81
C ALA A 158 3.60 2.99 2.46
N SER A 159 3.90 2.89 1.17
CA SER A 159 5.24 3.08 0.59
C SER A 159 5.66 4.57 0.59
N GLY A 160 5.35 5.24 1.71
CA GLY A 160 5.33 6.66 2.01
C GLY A 160 5.79 6.94 3.45
N TRP A 161 5.67 5.98 4.36
CA TRP A 161 5.88 6.23 5.79
C TRP A 161 7.31 5.92 6.23
N GLY A 162 8.12 6.96 6.43
CA GLY A 162 9.33 6.91 7.24
C GLY A 162 9.13 7.78 8.47
N GLN A 163 9.11 7.22 9.67
CA GLN A 163 9.33 8.04 10.86
C GLN A 163 10.80 8.45 10.90
N GLY A 164 11.04 9.75 10.77
CA GLY A 164 12.36 10.35 10.86
C GLY A 164 12.36 11.73 10.22
N VAL A 165 12.92 12.70 10.92
CA VAL A 165 13.12 14.04 10.36
C VAL A 165 14.24 13.96 9.32
N GLY A 166 13.93 14.13 8.03
CA GLY A 166 14.89 14.15 6.92
C GLY A 166 15.31 12.79 6.34
N TRP A 167 16.12 12.81 5.27
CA TRP A 167 16.64 11.64 4.58
C TRP A 167 17.57 10.81 5.49
N GLY A 168 17.05 9.72 6.08
CA GLY A 168 17.78 8.81 6.96
C GLY A 168 17.25 8.79 8.40
N GLN A 169 17.72 7.84 9.22
CA GLN A 169 17.22 7.70 10.59
C GLN A 169 17.51 8.95 11.44
N GLY A 170 16.44 9.67 11.79
CA GLY A 170 16.48 10.82 12.70
C GLY A 170 16.97 12.12 12.06
N VAL A 171 16.71 13.23 12.76
CA VAL A 171 16.90 14.63 12.36
C VAL A 171 18.13 14.90 11.48
N GLY A 172 17.90 14.95 10.16
CA GLY A 172 18.70 15.56 9.09
C GLY A 172 20.16 15.09 8.95
N TRP A 173 20.52 14.58 7.77
CA TRP A 173 21.88 14.29 7.25
C TRP A 173 23.03 14.18 8.28
N GLY A 174 23.38 12.95 8.65
CA GLY A 174 24.60 12.63 9.40
C GLY A 174 24.39 12.35 10.88
N GLN A 175 25.46 12.03 11.60
CA GLN A 175 25.43 11.49 12.96
C GLN A 175 24.67 12.39 13.96
N GLY A 176 23.40 12.08 14.19
CA GLY A 176 22.63 12.40 15.40
C GLY A 176 22.27 13.87 15.66
N VAL A 177 21.29 14.06 16.55
CA VAL A 177 21.11 15.30 17.31
C VAL A 177 22.07 15.25 18.49
N GLY A 178 23.32 15.65 18.26
CA GLY A 178 24.29 15.88 19.32
C GLY A 178 24.17 17.29 19.87
N TRP A 179 24.06 17.43 21.19
CA TRP A 179 24.32 18.70 21.88
C TRP A 179 25.78 19.10 21.63
N GLY A 180 26.03 19.99 20.66
CA GLY A 180 27.38 20.48 20.37
C GLY A 180 27.44 21.40 19.16
N GLN A 181 27.88 22.63 19.40
CA GLN A 181 28.20 23.74 18.47
C GLN A 181 27.30 23.90 17.23
N GLY A 182 26.21 24.67 17.39
CA GLY A 182 25.66 25.40 16.25
C GLY A 182 24.18 25.75 16.18
N VAL A 183 23.40 25.77 17.28
CA VAL A 183 22.12 26.51 17.28
C VAL A 183 22.42 27.97 17.65
N GLY A 184 22.73 28.79 16.66
CA GLY A 184 23.02 30.21 16.81
C GLY A 184 21.99 31.08 16.11
N TRP A 185 21.41 32.04 16.84
CA TRP A 185 20.65 33.14 16.27
C TRP A 185 21.53 33.96 15.33
N GLY A 186 21.31 33.87 14.02
CA GLY A 186 21.93 34.77 13.05
C GLY A 186 22.14 34.18 11.66
N GLN A 187 21.45 34.78 10.68
CA GLN A 187 21.62 34.68 9.22
C GLN A 187 21.49 33.28 8.60
N GLY A 188 20.30 33.00 8.06
CA GLY A 188 20.13 31.94 7.04
C GLY A 188 18.96 30.98 7.22
N VAL A 189 17.91 31.30 7.99
CA VAL A 189 16.66 30.53 7.96
C VAL A 189 15.77 31.12 6.86
N GLY A 190 15.98 30.67 5.62
CA GLY A 190 15.11 31.00 4.49
C GLY A 190 13.83 30.19 4.57
N TRP A 191 12.68 30.85 4.40
CA TRP A 191 11.32 30.35 4.18
C TRP A 191 11.07 28.83 4.34
N GLY A 192 10.31 28.45 5.38
CA GLY A 192 9.77 27.10 5.62
C GLY A 192 10.11 26.60 7.03
N GLN A 193 9.10 26.41 7.88
CA GLN A 193 9.29 26.06 9.29
C GLN A 193 10.05 24.74 9.49
N GLY A 194 11.12 24.82 10.30
CA GLY A 194 11.53 23.75 11.22
C GLY A 194 12.24 22.53 10.63
N VAL A 195 13.57 22.54 10.70
CA VAL A 195 14.40 21.32 10.75
C VAL A 195 14.19 20.32 9.60
N GLY A 196 14.38 20.76 8.36
CA GLY A 196 14.55 19.88 7.19
C GLY A 196 13.26 19.20 6.75
N PHE A 197 12.73 19.60 5.59
CA PHE A 197 11.67 18.89 4.87
C PHE A 197 11.99 17.38 4.85
N GLY A 198 11.28 16.62 5.67
CA GLY A 198 11.25 15.17 5.55
C GLY A 198 10.47 14.82 4.29
N PRO A 199 10.72 13.65 3.68
CA PRO A 199 9.99 13.18 2.49
C PRO A 199 8.47 13.10 2.66
N THR A 200 7.96 13.21 3.89
CA THR A 200 6.55 13.02 4.26
C THR A 200 5.77 14.32 4.43
N ASP A 201 6.41 15.49 4.44
CA ASP A 201 5.69 16.75 4.65
C ASP A 201 5.02 17.19 3.34
N ARG A 202 3.69 17.04 3.31
CA ARG A 202 2.85 17.56 2.22
C ARG A 202 2.68 19.06 2.35
N ILE A 203 2.75 19.78 1.23
CA ILE A 203 2.66 21.25 1.18
C ILE A 203 1.48 21.66 0.29
N PRO A 204 0.54 22.50 0.73
CA PRO A 204 -0.49 23.03 -0.14
C PRO A 204 0.10 23.85 -1.30
N VAL A 205 -0.38 23.61 -2.51
CA VAL A 205 0.11 24.29 -3.72
C VAL A 205 -1.04 24.72 -4.64
N VAL A 206 -0.73 25.57 -5.62
CA VAL A 206 -1.69 25.98 -6.65
C VAL A 206 -1.42 25.22 -7.94
N TRP A 207 -2.40 24.45 -8.39
CA TRP A 207 -2.40 23.93 -9.76
C TRP A 207 -2.71 25.05 -10.75
N SER A 208 -1.73 25.39 -11.58
CA SER A 208 -1.80 26.54 -12.49
C SER A 208 -2.19 26.17 -13.93
N ALA A 209 -2.71 24.96 -14.13
CA ALA A 209 -3.13 24.45 -15.44
C ALA A 209 -4.62 24.08 -15.42
N PRO A 210 -5.27 23.88 -16.58
CA PRO A 210 -6.59 23.28 -16.63
C PRO A 210 -6.59 21.85 -16.05
N PRO A 211 -7.73 21.34 -15.56
CA PRO A 211 -7.88 19.93 -15.22
C PRO A 211 -7.58 19.01 -16.43
N PRO A 212 -6.90 17.86 -16.25
CA PRO A 212 -6.81 16.85 -17.29
C PRO A 212 -8.21 16.37 -17.69
N ALA A 213 -8.64 16.71 -18.91
CA ALA A 213 -9.99 16.46 -19.38
C ALA A 213 -10.11 15.08 -20.04
N ARG A 214 -11.19 14.38 -19.71
CA ARG A 214 -11.58 13.14 -20.37
C ARG A 214 -12.13 13.45 -21.75
N SER A 215 -11.66 12.72 -22.74
CA SER A 215 -12.14 12.76 -24.12
C SER A 215 -13.08 11.59 -24.43
N GLN A 216 -12.94 10.49 -23.71
CA GLN A 216 -13.68 9.24 -23.96
C GLN A 216 -13.67 8.32 -22.72
N ALA A 217 -14.40 7.21 -22.81
CA ALA A 217 -14.34 6.15 -21.81
C ALA A 217 -13.02 5.37 -21.93
N GLY A 218 -12.12 5.58 -20.97
CA GLY A 218 -10.81 4.93 -20.92
C GLY A 218 -10.74 3.67 -20.05
N PRO A 219 -9.52 3.19 -19.80
CA PRO A 219 -9.25 2.04 -18.93
C PRO A 219 -9.68 2.28 -17.48
N VAL A 220 -9.93 1.19 -16.76
CA VAL A 220 -10.20 1.22 -15.32
C VAL A 220 -8.91 0.99 -14.55
N VAL A 221 -8.54 1.97 -13.72
CA VAL A 221 -7.40 1.89 -12.81
C VAL A 221 -7.92 1.76 -11.38
N ALA A 222 -7.71 0.59 -10.78
CA ALA A 222 -8.07 0.31 -9.40
C ALA A 222 -6.95 0.74 -8.45
N ILE A 223 -7.32 1.44 -7.38
CA ILE A 223 -6.41 2.01 -6.39
C ILE A 223 -6.83 1.50 -5.01
N LEU A 224 -5.97 0.69 -4.38
CA LEU A 224 -6.14 0.24 -3.01
C LEU A 224 -5.32 1.15 -2.10
N ASP A 225 -5.99 2.05 -1.36
CA ASP A 225 -5.32 3.07 -0.55
C ASP A 225 -6.26 3.61 0.55
N THR A 226 -6.11 4.86 0.97
CA THR A 226 -6.89 5.53 2.02
C THR A 226 -8.31 5.91 1.58
N GLY A 227 -8.57 5.96 0.27
CA GLY A 227 -9.90 6.23 -0.30
C GLY A 227 -9.85 7.28 -1.42
N LEU A 228 -10.94 8.02 -1.61
CA LEU A 228 -11.03 9.11 -2.58
C LEU A 228 -11.97 10.21 -2.10
N GLY A 229 -11.37 11.26 -1.55
CA GLY A 229 -12.02 12.43 -1.00
C GLY A 229 -12.67 13.34 -2.04
N GLN A 230 -13.26 14.43 -1.52
CA GLN A 230 -13.98 15.39 -2.35
C GLN A 230 -12.99 16.27 -3.14
N HIS A 231 -12.99 16.11 -4.46
CA HIS A 231 -12.19 16.94 -5.36
C HIS A 231 -12.90 17.14 -6.72
N PRO A 232 -12.83 18.34 -7.34
CA PRO A 232 -13.51 18.61 -8.61
C PRO A 232 -13.17 17.64 -9.76
N TRP A 233 -11.95 17.09 -9.78
CA TRP A 233 -11.52 16.13 -10.81
C TRP A 233 -12.23 14.77 -10.76
N PHE A 234 -12.91 14.45 -9.64
CA PHE A 234 -13.51 13.13 -9.39
C PHE A 234 -14.99 13.21 -9.00
N SER A 235 -15.67 14.26 -9.45
CA SER A 235 -17.06 14.54 -9.07
C SER A 235 -18.09 13.77 -9.91
N GLY A 236 -17.76 13.30 -11.11
CA GLY A 236 -18.65 12.52 -11.97
C GLY A 236 -18.56 11.01 -11.72
N ALA A 237 -19.68 10.30 -11.92
CA ALA A 237 -19.72 8.83 -11.84
C ALA A 237 -18.83 8.14 -12.89
N ASP A 238 -18.65 8.78 -14.04
CA ASP A 238 -17.75 8.27 -15.07
C ASP A 238 -16.27 8.52 -14.71
N ASP A 239 -15.98 9.51 -13.85
CA ASP A 239 -14.62 9.85 -13.43
C ASP A 239 -14.07 8.85 -12.41
N ALA A 240 -14.90 8.50 -11.44
CA ALA A 240 -14.53 7.63 -10.35
C ALA A 240 -15.71 6.81 -9.81
N GLU A 241 -15.41 5.56 -9.47
CA GLU A 241 -16.25 4.69 -8.66
C GLU A 241 -15.60 4.53 -7.28
N ARG A 242 -16.35 4.77 -6.21
CA ARG A 242 -15.88 4.69 -4.83
C ARG A 242 -16.53 3.49 -4.16
N LEU A 243 -15.74 2.52 -3.72
CA LEU A 243 -16.25 1.48 -2.83
C LEU A 243 -16.46 2.06 -1.41
N PRO A 244 -17.39 1.49 -0.62
CA PRO A 244 -17.66 1.98 0.72
C PRO A 244 -16.41 1.96 1.61
N GLU A 245 -16.20 3.03 2.35
CA GLU A 245 -15.20 3.06 3.43
C GLU A 245 -15.63 2.12 4.57
N PRO A 246 -14.69 1.37 5.17
CA PRO A 246 -14.95 0.68 6.43
C PRO A 246 -15.48 1.65 7.49
N ALA A 247 -16.36 1.17 8.37
CA ALA A 247 -16.93 2.01 9.42
C ALA A 247 -15.83 2.56 10.35
N GLY A 248 -15.85 3.87 10.60
CA GLY A 248 -14.87 4.54 11.47
C GLY A 248 -13.57 4.97 10.77
N MET A 249 -13.54 4.95 9.44
CA MET A 249 -12.34 5.19 8.63
C MET A 249 -12.55 6.25 7.52
N PRO A 250 -12.73 7.55 7.84
CA PRO A 250 -12.86 8.58 6.81
C PRO A 250 -11.59 9.45 6.64
N PRO A 251 -10.38 8.90 6.39
CA PRO A 251 -9.14 9.68 6.28
C PRO A 251 -9.12 10.63 5.08
N GLU A 252 -10.11 10.57 4.20
CA GLU A 252 -10.29 11.37 3.00
C GLU A 252 -11.38 12.45 3.14
N THR A 253 -12.12 12.48 4.26
CA THR A 253 -13.21 13.43 4.48
C THR A 253 -12.71 14.71 5.16
N ASP A 254 -12.36 14.66 6.45
CA ASP A 254 -11.73 15.78 7.16
C ASP A 254 -10.23 15.55 7.42
N GLY A 255 -9.79 14.29 7.30
CA GLY A 255 -8.41 13.86 7.45
C GLY A 255 -7.91 13.87 8.90
N VAL A 256 -8.80 14.00 9.89
CA VAL A 256 -8.46 14.07 11.32
C VAL A 256 -9.13 12.91 12.04
N THR A 257 -8.50 11.74 12.03
CA THR A 257 -9.04 10.53 12.65
C THR A 257 -8.25 10.07 13.88
N ILE A 258 -7.02 10.54 14.04
CA ILE A 258 -6.11 10.11 15.10
C ILE A 258 -6.04 11.14 16.23
N ASP A 259 -5.61 12.35 15.92
CA ASP A 259 -5.45 13.41 16.93
C ASP A 259 -6.72 14.28 17.01
N LEU A 260 -7.79 13.68 17.54
CA LEU A 260 -9.07 14.37 17.72
C LEU A 260 -9.01 15.49 18.76
N VAL A 261 -8.01 15.47 19.66
CA VAL A 261 -7.88 16.46 20.73
C VAL A 261 -7.32 17.76 20.18
N ASN A 262 -6.23 17.68 19.40
CA ASN A 262 -5.63 18.89 18.82
C ASN A 262 -6.17 19.19 17.43
N GLY A 263 -6.78 18.21 16.76
CA GLY A 263 -7.29 18.34 15.40
C GLY A 263 -6.19 18.33 14.34
N GLN A 264 -5.11 17.57 14.55
CA GLN A 264 -4.02 17.50 13.56
C GLN A 264 -4.38 16.56 12.42
N LEU A 265 -4.08 16.99 11.20
CA LEU A 265 -4.29 16.18 10.01
C LEU A 265 -3.43 14.91 10.07
N ASP A 266 -4.03 13.76 9.84
CA ASP A 266 -3.36 12.46 9.96
C ASP A 266 -2.20 12.36 8.94
N PRO A 267 -1.13 11.63 9.27
CA PRO A 267 0.06 11.56 8.43
C PRO A 267 -0.19 11.20 6.96
N LEU A 268 -1.12 10.27 6.70
CA LEU A 268 -1.46 9.79 5.35
C LEU A 268 -2.85 10.23 4.87
N ALA A 269 -3.52 11.16 5.56
CA ALA A 269 -4.79 11.71 5.09
C ALA A 269 -4.69 12.24 3.64
N GLY A 270 -5.66 11.93 2.78
CA GLY A 270 -5.66 12.40 1.38
C GLY A 270 -4.70 11.67 0.43
N HIS A 271 -3.97 10.64 0.88
CA HIS A 271 -3.01 9.92 0.06
C HIS A 271 -3.67 9.23 -1.14
N GLY A 272 -4.87 8.66 -0.96
CA GLY A 272 -5.65 8.02 -2.01
C GLY A 272 -6.12 9.02 -3.06
N THR A 273 -6.61 10.17 -2.61
CA THR A 273 -6.91 11.31 -3.50
C THR A 273 -5.67 11.79 -4.24
N PHE A 274 -4.52 11.86 -3.59
CA PHE A 274 -3.27 12.28 -4.20
C PHE A 274 -2.85 11.37 -5.34
N ILE A 275 -2.83 10.05 -5.11
CA ILE A 275 -2.43 9.10 -6.16
C ILE A 275 -3.46 8.97 -7.27
N ALA A 276 -4.76 9.16 -6.99
CA ALA A 276 -5.78 9.25 -8.03
C ALA A 276 -5.53 10.44 -8.96
N GLY A 277 -5.10 11.59 -8.42
CA GLY A 277 -4.67 12.75 -9.20
C GLY A 277 -3.45 12.48 -10.07
N VAL A 278 -2.49 11.66 -9.58
CA VAL A 278 -1.33 11.25 -10.37
C VAL A 278 -1.77 10.39 -11.55
N VAL A 279 -2.62 9.37 -11.32
CA VAL A 279 -3.18 8.55 -12.41
C VAL A 279 -3.90 9.44 -13.43
N ARG A 280 -4.72 10.40 -12.98
CA ARG A 280 -5.48 11.30 -13.88
C ARG A 280 -4.57 12.20 -14.72
N GLN A 281 -3.40 12.60 -14.21
CA GLN A 281 -2.43 13.40 -14.97
C GLN A 281 -1.74 12.57 -16.07
N HIS A 282 -1.50 11.29 -15.84
CA HIS A 282 -0.84 10.38 -16.78
C HIS A 282 -1.81 9.72 -17.78
N CYS A 283 -3.05 9.44 -17.35
CA CYS A 283 -4.12 8.95 -18.20
C CYS A 283 -5.41 9.74 -17.90
N PRO A 284 -5.66 10.84 -18.61
CA PRO A 284 -6.86 11.65 -18.41
C PRO A 284 -8.15 10.84 -18.55
N ASP A 285 -8.22 9.93 -19.53
CA ASP A 285 -9.39 9.11 -19.86
C ASP A 285 -9.70 8.00 -18.83
N ALA A 286 -8.77 7.69 -17.92
CA ALA A 286 -8.94 6.60 -16.95
C ALA A 286 -10.13 6.84 -16.02
N LYS A 287 -10.93 5.79 -15.83
CA LYS A 287 -11.90 5.72 -14.73
C LYS A 287 -11.17 5.21 -13.49
N ILE A 288 -11.23 5.97 -12.41
CA ILE A 288 -10.64 5.57 -11.13
C ILE A 288 -11.62 4.65 -10.39
N LEU A 289 -11.16 3.47 -9.98
CA LEU A 289 -11.87 2.65 -9.01
C LEU A 289 -11.13 2.76 -7.68
N SER A 290 -11.69 3.48 -6.71
CA SER A 290 -11.09 3.68 -5.39
C SER A 290 -11.58 2.64 -4.39
N ILE A 291 -10.64 1.95 -3.75
CA ILE A 291 -10.88 0.91 -2.77
C ILE A 291 -10.17 1.29 -1.45
N PRO A 292 -10.91 1.76 -0.43
CA PRO A 292 -10.34 2.16 0.84
C PRO A 292 -9.95 0.94 1.70
N VAL A 293 -8.65 0.75 1.93
CA VAL A 293 -8.06 -0.32 2.76
C VAL A 293 -7.03 0.19 3.78
N MET A 294 -6.65 1.48 3.70
CA MET A 294 -5.59 2.08 4.53
C MET A 294 -6.10 3.21 5.41
N TRP A 295 -5.67 3.22 6.68
CA TRP A 295 -6.07 4.24 7.65
C TRP A 295 -5.22 5.51 7.52
N GLY A 296 -5.66 6.60 8.17
CA GLY A 296 -4.93 7.88 8.16
C GLY A 296 -3.52 7.83 8.74
N ASP A 297 -3.19 6.79 9.52
CA ASP A 297 -1.84 6.51 10.02
C ASP A 297 -0.92 5.84 8.98
N GLY A 298 -1.46 5.51 7.80
CA GLY A 298 -0.73 4.86 6.72
C GLY A 298 -0.64 3.34 6.84
N VAL A 299 -1.45 2.72 7.71
CA VAL A 299 -1.47 1.27 7.90
C VAL A 299 -2.71 0.64 7.29
N ALA A 300 -2.49 -0.44 6.54
CA ALA A 300 -3.53 -1.33 6.03
C ALA A 300 -3.41 -2.71 6.69
N ASN A 301 -4.56 -3.30 7.00
CA ASN A 301 -4.65 -4.69 7.44
C ASN A 301 -4.58 -5.60 6.20
N GLU A 302 -3.66 -6.56 6.16
CA GLU A 302 -3.55 -7.48 5.03
C GLU A 302 -4.87 -8.23 4.77
N VAL A 303 -5.65 -8.57 5.81
CA VAL A 303 -6.98 -9.18 5.64
C VAL A 303 -7.90 -8.32 4.77
N ASP A 304 -7.91 -7.00 4.99
CA ASP A 304 -8.78 -6.08 4.25
C ASP A 304 -8.29 -5.92 2.80
N VAL A 305 -6.97 -5.91 2.60
CA VAL A 305 -6.34 -5.90 1.27
C VAL A 305 -6.67 -7.18 0.50
N LEU A 306 -6.57 -8.35 1.14
CA LEU A 306 -6.93 -9.63 0.52
C LEU A 306 -8.42 -9.70 0.17
N LYS A 307 -9.32 -9.33 1.10
CA LYS A 307 -10.77 -9.27 0.84
C LYS A 307 -11.09 -8.36 -0.34
N ALA A 308 -10.45 -7.19 -0.42
CA ALA A 308 -10.59 -6.25 -1.52
C ALA A 308 -10.08 -6.81 -2.85
N LEU A 309 -8.88 -7.39 -2.89
CA LEU A 309 -8.31 -7.99 -4.09
C LEU A 309 -9.13 -9.22 -4.54
N THR A 310 -9.65 -10.03 -3.63
CA THR A 310 -10.58 -11.14 -3.93
C THR A 310 -11.87 -10.62 -4.57
N TYR A 311 -12.44 -9.54 -4.03
CA TYR A 311 -13.59 -8.88 -4.67
C TYR A 311 -13.27 -8.43 -6.11
N LEU A 312 -12.10 -7.81 -6.33
CA LEU A 312 -11.66 -7.39 -7.67
C LEU A 312 -11.46 -8.57 -8.62
N SER A 313 -10.92 -9.70 -8.15
CA SER A 313 -10.79 -10.94 -8.92
C SER A 313 -12.15 -11.48 -9.37
N LEU A 314 -13.13 -11.51 -8.46
CA LEU A 314 -14.49 -11.95 -8.78
C LEU A 314 -15.18 -10.99 -9.75
N ARG A 315 -15.04 -9.68 -9.55
CA ARG A 315 -15.52 -8.64 -10.49
C ARG A 315 -14.93 -8.85 -11.87
N GLN A 316 -13.61 -9.05 -11.97
CA GLN A 316 -12.93 -9.25 -13.24
C GLN A 316 -13.41 -10.54 -13.93
N ALA A 317 -13.51 -11.65 -13.20
CA ALA A 317 -14.03 -12.90 -13.73
C ALA A 317 -15.46 -12.75 -14.26
N LEU A 318 -16.33 -12.02 -13.55
CA LEU A 318 -17.70 -11.71 -14.00
C LEU A 318 -17.71 -10.85 -15.26
N ALA A 319 -16.90 -9.79 -15.31
CA ALA A 319 -16.83 -8.90 -16.47
C ALA A 319 -16.39 -9.66 -17.73
N LEU A 320 -15.42 -10.56 -17.59
CA LEU A 320 -14.95 -11.41 -18.70
C LEU A 320 -15.98 -12.45 -19.13
N ARG A 321 -16.68 -13.10 -18.18
CA ARG A 321 -17.73 -14.09 -18.48
C ARG A 321 -18.96 -13.46 -19.15
N SER A 322 -19.37 -12.29 -18.69
CA SER A 322 -20.55 -11.57 -19.21
C SER A 322 -20.27 -10.81 -20.52
N GLY A 323 -19.00 -10.61 -20.88
CA GLY A 323 -18.61 -9.73 -21.98
C GLY A 323 -18.80 -8.24 -21.68
N ASN A 324 -19.17 -7.86 -20.45
CA ASN A 324 -19.33 -6.45 -20.03
C ASN A 324 -17.98 -5.79 -19.68
N THR A 325 -16.94 -6.07 -20.46
CA THR A 325 -15.57 -5.62 -20.15
C THR A 325 -15.39 -4.11 -20.32
N SER A 326 -16.22 -3.47 -21.15
CA SER A 326 -16.17 -2.03 -21.40
C SER A 326 -16.57 -1.16 -20.19
N CYS A 327 -17.21 -1.72 -19.16
CA CYS A 327 -17.65 -0.93 -18.00
C CYS A 327 -17.10 -1.45 -16.67
N GLU A 328 -16.82 -2.75 -16.58
CA GLU A 328 -16.52 -3.41 -15.31
C GLU A 328 -15.13 -4.02 -15.21
N ALA A 329 -14.49 -4.33 -16.33
CA ALA A 329 -13.17 -4.96 -16.32
C ALA A 329 -12.10 -3.98 -15.83
N ILE A 330 -11.18 -4.51 -15.04
CA ILE A 330 -10.04 -3.78 -14.48
C ILE A 330 -8.87 -3.98 -15.42
N ASP A 331 -8.21 -2.89 -15.78
CA ASP A 331 -7.05 -2.92 -16.68
C ASP A 331 -5.74 -2.86 -15.87
N VAL A 332 -5.68 -2.00 -14.85
CA VAL A 332 -4.50 -1.82 -14.00
C VAL A 332 -4.90 -1.72 -12.52
N ILE A 333 -4.16 -2.38 -11.63
CA ILE A 333 -4.22 -2.19 -10.18
C ILE A 333 -2.93 -1.48 -9.73
N SER A 334 -3.07 -0.39 -8.98
CA SER A 334 -1.96 0.31 -8.35
C SER A 334 -1.94 0.02 -6.84
N LEU A 335 -0.79 -0.46 -6.35
CA LEU A 335 -0.54 -0.79 -4.95
C LEU A 335 0.59 0.09 -4.40
N SER A 336 0.23 1.08 -3.60
CA SER A 336 1.16 2.02 -2.96
C SER A 336 1.45 1.67 -1.50
N LEU A 337 1.45 0.38 -1.19
CA LEU A 337 1.59 -0.18 0.15
C LEU A 337 2.30 -1.53 0.12
N GLY A 338 2.81 -1.97 1.27
CA GLY A 338 3.47 -3.25 1.36
C GLY A 338 3.99 -3.60 2.75
N TYR A 339 4.78 -4.66 2.82
CA TYR A 339 5.41 -5.18 4.03
C TYR A 339 6.71 -5.91 3.69
N ARG A 340 7.48 -6.30 4.72
CA ARG A 340 8.62 -7.20 4.59
C ARG A 340 8.24 -8.56 5.12
N HIS A 341 8.52 -9.63 4.39
CA HIS A 341 8.21 -10.98 4.82
C HIS A 341 9.28 -11.51 5.78
N GLU A 342 8.93 -12.40 6.69
CA GLU A 342 9.85 -13.04 7.65
C GLU A 342 10.85 -14.02 7.00
N THR A 343 10.65 -14.38 5.73
CA THR A 343 11.50 -15.33 4.99
C THR A 343 11.75 -14.87 3.55
N PRO A 344 12.56 -13.81 3.34
CA PRO A 344 12.86 -13.30 2.00
C PRO A 344 13.49 -14.37 1.10
N GLY A 345 13.14 -14.35 -0.19
CA GLY A 345 13.54 -15.34 -1.19
C GLY A 345 13.05 -16.79 -1.03
N ALA A 346 12.37 -17.16 0.07
CA ALA A 346 11.93 -18.53 0.35
C ALA A 346 10.41 -18.73 0.16
N PHE A 347 9.86 -18.10 -0.87
CA PHE A 347 8.44 -18.18 -1.18
C PHE A 347 8.18 -19.40 -2.04
N ASP A 348 7.38 -20.31 -1.51
CA ASP A 348 6.70 -21.29 -2.34
C ASP A 348 5.59 -20.58 -3.13
N ASP A 349 5.15 -21.18 -4.25
CA ASP A 349 4.13 -20.69 -5.19
C ASP A 349 2.72 -20.47 -4.58
N GLU A 350 2.62 -20.33 -3.25
CA GLU A 350 1.42 -20.60 -2.45
C GLU A 350 1.05 -19.57 -1.37
N GLU A 351 1.83 -18.50 -1.15
CA GLU A 351 1.41 -17.42 -0.25
C GLU A 351 0.10 -16.76 -0.74
N GLY A 352 -0.80 -16.43 0.20
CA GLY A 352 -2.15 -15.94 -0.10
C GLY A 352 -2.19 -14.70 -0.99
N LEU A 353 -1.34 -13.70 -0.71
CA LEU A 353 -1.24 -12.49 -1.53
C LEU A 353 -0.67 -12.78 -2.93
N PHE A 354 0.39 -13.60 -3.02
CA PHE A 354 0.99 -13.96 -4.30
C PHE A 354 0.02 -14.72 -5.21
N ARG A 355 -0.69 -15.72 -4.66
CA ARG A 355 -1.72 -16.49 -5.39
C ARG A 355 -2.80 -15.58 -5.97
N LEU A 356 -3.24 -14.61 -5.19
CA LEU A 356 -4.28 -13.66 -5.59
C LEU A 356 -3.81 -12.72 -6.70
N LEU A 357 -2.60 -12.16 -6.59
CA LEU A 357 -2.01 -11.29 -7.61
C LEU A 357 -1.71 -12.05 -8.90
N ARG A 358 -1.24 -13.31 -8.81
CA ARG A 358 -1.08 -14.19 -9.97
C ARG A 358 -2.42 -14.49 -10.65
N GLY A 359 -3.48 -14.75 -9.87
CA GLY A 359 -4.83 -14.95 -10.41
C GLY A 359 -5.35 -13.73 -11.17
N LEU A 360 -5.15 -12.52 -10.62
CA LEU A 360 -5.49 -11.27 -11.31
C LEU A 360 -4.68 -11.07 -12.60
N ALA A 361 -3.37 -11.36 -12.57
CA ALA A 361 -2.52 -11.35 -13.75
C ALA A 361 -3.03 -12.30 -14.84
N GLU A 362 -3.40 -13.54 -14.49
CA GLU A 362 -3.98 -14.51 -15.42
C GLU A 362 -5.33 -14.07 -15.99
N LEU A 363 -6.08 -13.23 -15.28
CA LEU A 363 -7.30 -12.57 -15.77
C LEU A 363 -7.04 -11.31 -16.62
N GLY A 364 -5.77 -11.05 -16.96
CA GLY A 364 -5.34 -9.94 -17.82
C GLY A 364 -5.35 -8.58 -17.12
N VAL A 365 -5.10 -8.54 -15.81
CA VAL A 365 -4.97 -7.30 -15.03
C VAL A 365 -3.50 -7.03 -14.74
N THR A 366 -2.99 -5.87 -15.16
CA THR A 366 -1.62 -5.46 -14.81
C THR A 366 -1.57 -4.95 -13.37
N VAL A 367 -0.56 -5.35 -12.60
CA VAL A 367 -0.36 -4.86 -11.23
C VAL A 367 0.89 -4.00 -11.18
N VAL A 368 0.81 -2.81 -10.62
CA VAL A 368 1.96 -1.91 -10.41
C VAL A 368 2.12 -1.63 -8.93
N ALA A 369 3.27 -1.97 -8.36
CA ALA A 369 3.52 -1.89 -6.93
C ALA A 369 4.74 -1.01 -6.61
N ALA A 370 4.59 -0.15 -5.60
CA ALA A 370 5.67 0.70 -5.10
C ALA A 370 6.68 -0.09 -4.29
N VAL A 371 7.97 0.20 -4.45
CA VAL A 371 9.08 -0.57 -3.84
C VAL A 371 9.34 -0.23 -2.36
N GLY A 372 8.76 0.84 -1.81
CA GLY A 372 8.99 1.26 -0.42
C GLY A 372 10.09 2.32 -0.28
N ASN A 373 10.14 2.95 0.90
CA ASN A 373 10.89 4.19 1.17
C ASN A 373 11.99 4.05 2.22
N ASP A 374 12.55 2.86 2.39
CA ASP A 374 13.48 2.55 3.48
C ASP A 374 14.96 2.76 3.12
N ALA A 375 15.26 3.20 1.90
CA ALA A 375 16.62 3.23 1.35
C ALA A 375 17.31 1.86 1.48
N SER A 376 16.59 0.79 1.12
CA SER A 376 17.00 -0.59 1.34
C SER A 376 17.11 -1.39 0.05
N ASP A 377 17.93 -2.43 0.06
CA ASP A 377 17.97 -3.47 -0.97
C ASP A 377 17.20 -4.75 -0.58
N ILE A 378 16.54 -4.75 0.59
CA ILE A 378 15.68 -5.83 1.07
C ILE A 378 14.34 -5.80 0.34
N GLU A 379 13.85 -7.00 -0.02
CA GLU A 379 12.59 -7.19 -0.73
C GLU A 379 11.40 -6.60 0.04
N TYR A 380 10.54 -5.88 -0.69
CA TYR A 380 9.31 -5.27 -0.17
C TYR A 380 8.11 -5.81 -0.97
N TYR A 381 7.15 -6.43 -0.29
CA TYR A 381 6.02 -7.13 -0.90
C TYR A 381 4.78 -6.24 -0.91
N PRO A 382 4.00 -6.22 -2.01
CA PRO A 382 4.03 -7.17 -3.13
C PRO A 382 5.00 -6.81 -4.27
N ALA A 383 5.71 -5.68 -4.22
CA ALA A 383 6.56 -5.25 -5.33
C ALA A 383 7.64 -6.28 -5.71
N ALA A 384 8.24 -6.96 -4.75
CA ALA A 384 9.23 -7.99 -5.01
C ALA A 384 8.69 -9.19 -5.82
N TYR A 385 7.37 -9.46 -5.81
CA TYR A 385 6.77 -10.49 -6.67
C TYR A 385 6.87 -10.18 -8.17
N ALA A 386 7.23 -8.95 -8.56
CA ALA A 386 7.44 -8.58 -9.96
C ALA A 386 8.51 -9.47 -10.63
N ALA A 387 9.39 -10.06 -9.82
CA ALA A 387 10.38 -11.01 -10.30
C ALA A 387 9.89 -12.45 -10.45
N ALA A 388 8.78 -12.81 -9.80
CA ALA A 388 8.23 -14.17 -9.77
C ALA A 388 7.00 -14.35 -10.67
N VAL A 389 6.16 -13.32 -10.83
CA VAL A 389 4.98 -13.39 -11.71
C VAL A 389 5.43 -13.36 -13.18
N THR A 390 5.34 -14.51 -13.85
CA THR A 390 5.80 -14.70 -15.24
C THR A 390 4.69 -15.11 -16.21
N LYS A 391 3.47 -15.32 -15.71
CA LYS A 391 2.29 -15.70 -16.51
C LYS A 391 1.20 -14.64 -16.40
N GLY A 392 0.42 -14.48 -17.45
CA GLY A 392 -0.64 -13.47 -17.53
C GLY A 392 -0.11 -12.06 -17.80
N ALA A 393 -0.91 -11.04 -17.47
CA ALA A 393 -0.50 -9.65 -17.52
C ALA A 393 0.63 -9.36 -16.50
N PRO A 394 1.59 -8.47 -16.80
CA PRO A 394 2.75 -8.28 -15.93
C PRO A 394 2.42 -7.70 -14.55
N LEU A 395 3.22 -8.10 -13.55
CA LEU A 395 3.38 -7.35 -12.30
C LEU A 395 4.68 -6.55 -12.37
N VAL A 396 4.61 -5.27 -12.03
CA VAL A 396 5.72 -4.33 -12.17
C VAL A 396 6.01 -3.64 -10.85
N SER A 397 7.26 -3.68 -10.42
CA SER A 397 7.76 -2.92 -9.27
C SER A 397 8.42 -1.62 -9.72
N VAL A 398 8.15 -0.52 -9.02
CA VAL A 398 8.67 0.79 -9.39
C VAL A 398 9.21 1.60 -8.22
N GLY A 399 10.43 2.11 -8.39
CA GLY A 399 11.09 3.05 -7.48
C GLY A 399 10.93 4.52 -7.87
N ALA A 400 11.44 5.40 -7.01
CA ALA A 400 11.31 6.85 -7.17
C ALA A 400 12.59 7.49 -7.72
N LEU A 401 12.44 8.37 -8.72
CA LEU A 401 13.47 9.31 -9.17
C LEU A 401 13.22 10.71 -8.61
N ASN A 402 14.30 11.49 -8.51
CA ASN A 402 14.26 12.92 -8.24
C ASN A 402 13.64 13.69 -9.43
N PRO A 403 13.33 14.99 -9.27
CA PRO A 403 12.79 15.83 -10.35
C PRO A 403 13.69 15.97 -11.59
N ASP A 404 14.95 15.55 -11.51
CA ASP A 404 15.85 15.50 -12.67
C ASP A 404 15.58 14.30 -13.60
N HIS A 405 14.68 13.40 -13.21
CA HIS A 405 14.33 12.15 -13.91
C HIS A 405 15.52 11.19 -14.12
N ARG A 406 16.60 11.34 -13.36
CA ARG A 406 17.84 10.57 -13.54
C ARG A 406 18.33 9.94 -12.26
N THR A 407 18.33 10.71 -11.18
CA THR A 407 18.88 10.23 -9.91
C THR A 407 17.80 9.50 -9.12
N VAL A 408 18.10 8.27 -8.72
CA VAL A 408 17.25 7.51 -7.80
C VAL A 408 17.17 8.29 -6.50
N SER A 409 15.94 8.48 -6.02
CA SER A 409 15.70 9.22 -4.79
C SER A 409 16.27 8.44 -3.61
N ILE A 410 16.93 9.13 -2.68
CA ILE A 410 17.73 8.49 -1.63
C ILE A 410 16.94 7.55 -0.70
N TYR A 411 15.63 7.73 -0.63
CA TYR A 411 14.70 6.89 0.12
C TYR A 411 14.20 5.67 -0.63
N SER A 412 14.24 5.68 -1.97
CA SER A 412 13.69 4.60 -2.76
C SER A 412 14.43 3.31 -2.45
N ASN A 413 13.69 2.23 -2.17
CA ASN A 413 14.27 0.91 -2.18
C ASN A 413 14.80 0.57 -3.59
N THR A 414 15.77 -0.33 -3.65
CA THR A 414 16.48 -0.72 -4.87
C THR A 414 16.77 -2.23 -4.86
N GLY A 415 17.26 -2.78 -5.97
CA GLY A 415 17.64 -4.20 -6.06
C GLY A 415 17.19 -4.85 -7.36
N THR A 416 17.55 -6.13 -7.53
CA THR A 416 17.23 -6.91 -8.75
C THR A 416 15.74 -7.17 -8.95
N TRP A 417 14.95 -6.96 -7.89
CA TRP A 417 13.50 -7.10 -7.90
C TRP A 417 12.78 -5.80 -8.33
N VAL A 418 13.48 -4.67 -8.48
CA VAL A 418 12.93 -3.39 -8.96
C VAL A 418 13.00 -3.33 -10.49
N ARG A 419 11.86 -3.10 -11.16
CA ARG A 419 11.74 -3.18 -12.63
C ARG A 419 11.84 -1.84 -13.34
N ALA A 420 11.45 -0.75 -12.69
CA ALA A 420 11.57 0.60 -13.23
C ALA A 420 11.74 1.63 -12.12
N TYR A 421 12.05 2.87 -12.53
CA TYR A 421 11.97 4.03 -11.67
C TYR A 421 11.18 5.13 -12.41
N ALA A 422 10.37 5.89 -11.68
CA ALA A 422 9.62 7.03 -12.20
C ALA A 422 9.78 8.24 -11.28
N ALA A 423 9.67 9.46 -11.82
CA ALA A 423 9.79 10.68 -11.02
C ALA A 423 8.66 10.75 -10.00
N ALA A 424 9.05 10.77 -8.72
CA ALA A 424 8.11 10.64 -7.61
C ALA A 424 8.52 11.44 -6.37
N THR A 425 9.47 12.36 -6.55
CA THR A 425 9.91 13.34 -5.55
C THR A 425 9.42 14.72 -5.98
N CYS A 426 8.88 15.49 -5.03
CA CYS A 426 8.26 16.79 -5.28
C CYS A 426 7.13 16.75 -6.31
N VAL A 427 6.28 15.73 -6.26
CA VAL A 427 5.13 15.56 -7.14
C VAL A 427 4.04 16.53 -6.73
N VAL A 428 3.36 17.15 -7.71
CA VAL A 428 2.15 17.94 -7.48
C VAL A 428 0.94 17.12 -7.87
N SER A 429 -0.03 16.99 -6.98
CA SER A 429 -1.27 16.25 -7.25
C SER A 429 -2.44 16.74 -6.41
N THR A 430 -3.60 16.11 -6.60
CA THR A 430 -4.86 16.48 -5.95
C THR A 430 -4.87 16.17 -4.46
N MET A 431 -5.60 16.97 -3.69
CA MET A 431 -5.86 16.78 -2.26
C MET A 431 -7.35 17.01 -2.01
N PRO A 432 -7.97 16.41 -0.98
CA PRO A 432 -9.37 16.70 -0.65
C PRO A 432 -9.57 18.18 -0.36
N THR A 433 -10.51 18.81 -1.06
CA THR A 433 -10.86 20.24 -0.91
C THR A 433 -11.50 20.56 0.45
N THR A 434 -11.83 19.54 1.23
CA THR A 434 -12.41 19.60 2.56
C THR A 434 -11.36 19.73 3.67
N PHE A 435 -10.08 19.52 3.39
CA PHE A 435 -9.03 19.59 4.41
C PHE A 435 -8.68 21.02 4.76
N ASN A 436 -8.88 21.35 6.02
CA ASN A 436 -8.46 22.58 6.68
C ASN A 436 -8.41 22.28 8.18
N ALA A 437 -7.31 21.66 8.63
CA ALA A 437 -7.20 21.11 9.96
C ALA A 437 -6.88 22.22 11.00
N SER A 438 -6.23 21.87 12.10
CA SER A 438 -6.05 22.78 13.25
C SER A 438 -4.91 23.78 13.12
N ARG A 439 -3.94 23.58 12.21
CA ARG A 439 -2.87 24.57 12.04
C ARG A 439 -3.45 25.86 11.49
N ARG A 440 -2.67 26.92 11.69
CA ARG A 440 -3.01 28.27 11.27
C ARG A 440 -1.80 28.86 10.60
N SER A 441 -2.08 29.72 9.62
CA SER A 441 -1.09 30.66 9.08
C SER A 441 -0.30 31.37 10.20
N GLU A 442 1.03 31.39 10.08
CA GLU A 442 1.93 32.07 11.02
C GLU A 442 1.61 33.55 11.22
N LEU A 443 1.10 34.18 10.16
CA LEU A 443 0.71 35.58 10.14
C LEU A 443 -0.71 35.66 9.62
N LEU A 444 -1.63 36.16 10.43
CA LEU A 444 -2.98 36.46 9.98
C LEU A 444 -3.40 37.86 10.46
N LYS A 445 -3.57 38.78 9.51
CA LYS A 445 -4.19 40.09 9.74
C LYS A 445 -5.58 40.08 9.13
N GLN A 446 -6.59 39.96 9.97
CA GLN A 446 -7.99 40.07 9.54
C GLN A 446 -8.29 41.48 9.01
N ALA A 447 -9.14 41.56 7.98
CA ALA A 447 -9.64 42.84 7.50
C ALA A 447 -10.35 43.59 8.64
N ASN A 448 -10.04 44.88 8.80
CA ASN A 448 -10.77 45.76 9.69
C ASN A 448 -11.30 46.96 8.89
N PRO A 449 -12.56 46.90 8.42
CA PRO A 449 -13.14 47.94 7.59
C PRO A 449 -13.19 49.32 8.25
N THR A 450 -13.16 49.40 9.59
CA THR A 450 -13.21 50.67 10.33
C THR A 450 -11.87 51.39 10.40
N VAL A 451 -10.76 50.64 10.37
CA VAL A 451 -9.40 51.19 10.49
C VAL A 451 -8.75 51.35 9.12
N GLN A 452 -8.89 50.33 8.26
CA GLN A 452 -8.31 50.31 6.91
C GLN A 452 -9.30 49.63 5.94
N PRO A 453 -10.31 50.37 5.42
CA PRO A 453 -11.37 49.81 4.56
C PRO A 453 -10.87 49.11 3.30
N ALA A 454 -9.74 49.56 2.75
CA ALA A 454 -9.18 49.05 1.50
C ALA A 454 -8.21 47.86 1.70
N VAL A 455 -7.92 47.47 2.94
CA VAL A 455 -6.96 46.39 3.22
C VAL A 455 -7.73 45.09 3.50
N PRO A 456 -7.67 44.09 2.60
CA PRO A 456 -8.32 42.80 2.83
C PRO A 456 -7.60 42.01 3.92
N THR A 457 -8.15 40.85 4.29
CA THR A 457 -7.44 39.87 5.13
C THR A 457 -6.14 39.48 4.43
N ARG A 458 -5.05 39.44 5.19
CA ARG A 458 -3.72 39.05 4.71
C ARG A 458 -3.18 37.96 5.61
N GLY A 459 -2.55 36.95 5.03
CA GLY A 459 -1.79 35.99 5.83
C GLY A 459 -0.72 35.27 5.04
N ALA A 460 0.15 34.56 5.76
CA ALA A 460 1.02 33.55 5.17
C ALA A 460 0.19 32.33 4.71
N ALA A 461 0.80 31.41 3.96
CA ALA A 461 0.14 30.15 3.62
C ALA A 461 -0.16 29.35 4.91
N ASP A 462 -1.32 28.68 4.93
CA ASP A 462 -1.64 27.72 5.96
C ASP A 462 -1.14 26.33 5.54
N GLY A 463 -0.50 25.60 6.44
CA GLY A 463 0.23 24.38 6.11
C GLY A 463 -0.64 23.14 5.92
N ASP A 464 -1.89 23.20 6.38
CA ASP A 464 -2.87 22.10 6.32
C ASP A 464 -4.23 22.54 5.75
N ASP A 465 -4.29 23.71 5.10
CA ASP A 465 -5.43 24.14 4.28
C ASP A 465 -5.22 23.72 2.82
N TYR A 466 -5.92 22.65 2.42
CA TYR A 466 -5.96 22.16 1.05
C TYR A 466 -7.28 22.49 0.35
N SER A 467 -7.98 23.54 0.77
CA SER A 467 -9.18 24.02 0.07
C SER A 467 -8.92 24.39 -1.39
N CYS A 468 -7.66 24.64 -1.77
CA CYS A 468 -7.23 24.79 -3.16
C CYS A 468 -7.34 23.50 -3.99
N GLY A 469 -7.37 22.33 -3.33
CA GLY A 469 -7.45 21.00 -3.93
C GLY A 469 -6.13 20.37 -4.33
N PHE A 470 -4.97 20.96 -4.00
CA PHE A 470 -3.67 20.45 -4.48
C PHE A 470 -2.58 20.49 -3.42
N GLY A 471 -1.71 19.49 -3.47
CA GLY A 471 -0.54 19.36 -2.61
C GLY A 471 0.72 19.01 -3.40
N LEU A 472 1.87 19.26 -2.78
CA LEU A 472 3.17 18.73 -3.18
C LEU A 472 3.61 17.68 -2.17
N TRP A 473 4.05 16.51 -2.64
CA TRP A 473 4.47 15.38 -1.79
C TRP A 473 5.54 14.51 -2.49
N SER A 474 6.27 13.68 -1.74
CA SER A 474 7.28 12.74 -2.26
C SER A 474 7.07 11.32 -1.72
N GLY A 475 7.39 10.30 -2.51
CA GLY A 475 7.29 8.90 -2.08
C GLY A 475 7.21 7.93 -3.25
N THR A 476 7.68 6.68 -3.08
CA THR A 476 7.53 5.65 -4.12
C THR A 476 6.05 5.34 -4.40
N SER A 477 5.16 5.62 -3.43
CA SER A 477 3.70 5.68 -3.61
C SER A 477 3.22 6.56 -4.76
N PHE A 478 4.04 7.47 -5.30
CA PHE A 478 3.68 8.32 -6.45
C PHE A 478 4.27 7.82 -7.77
N ALA A 479 5.29 6.95 -7.70
CA ALA A 479 5.86 6.30 -8.87
C ALA A 479 4.92 5.20 -9.42
N ALA A 480 4.32 4.41 -8.52
CA ALA A 480 3.35 3.37 -8.87
C ALA A 480 2.13 3.89 -9.64
N PRO A 481 1.38 4.90 -9.17
CA PRO A 481 0.24 5.45 -9.91
C PRO A 481 0.65 6.17 -11.19
N ALA A 482 1.82 6.81 -11.24
CA ALA A 482 2.33 7.43 -12.47
C ALA A 482 2.55 6.38 -13.57
N LEU A 483 3.27 5.31 -13.24
CA LEU A 483 3.52 4.21 -14.17
C LEU A 483 2.23 3.45 -14.54
N ALA A 484 1.33 3.26 -13.57
CA ALA A 484 0.00 2.70 -13.83
C ALA A 484 -0.80 3.56 -14.82
N GLY A 485 -0.75 4.88 -14.69
CA GLY A 485 -1.35 5.81 -15.65
C GLY A 485 -0.71 5.72 -17.04
N ASP A 486 0.63 5.66 -17.14
CA ASP A 486 1.32 5.51 -18.43
C ASP A 486 0.95 4.20 -19.14
N ILE A 487 0.87 3.10 -18.39
CA ILE A 487 0.41 1.80 -18.90
C ILE A 487 -1.05 1.92 -19.36
N ALA A 488 -1.94 2.43 -18.52
CA ALA A 488 -3.34 2.61 -18.83
C ALA A 488 -3.54 3.45 -20.11
N SER A 489 -2.84 4.57 -20.25
CA SER A 489 -2.93 5.42 -21.43
C SER A 489 -2.54 4.70 -22.73
N ARG A 490 -1.65 3.70 -22.67
CA ARG A 490 -1.20 2.93 -23.84
C ARG A 490 -2.05 1.69 -24.11
N LEU A 491 -2.73 1.14 -23.10
CA LEU A 491 -3.73 0.08 -23.30
C LEU A 491 -4.91 0.57 -24.17
N GLY A 492 -5.22 1.87 -24.11
CA GLY A 492 -6.23 2.50 -24.96
C GLY A 492 -7.67 2.14 -24.58
N THR A 493 -8.57 2.20 -25.55
CA THR A 493 -10.03 2.11 -25.31
C THR A 493 -10.69 0.81 -25.78
N ASP A 494 -10.03 -0.01 -26.61
CA ASP A 494 -10.55 -1.33 -26.99
C ASP A 494 -10.31 -2.34 -25.86
N ARG A 495 -11.35 -2.52 -25.04
CA ARG A 495 -11.33 -3.37 -23.84
C ARG A 495 -12.09 -4.67 -24.02
N SER A 496 -12.64 -4.93 -25.21
CA SER A 496 -13.44 -6.12 -25.50
C SER A 496 -12.55 -7.31 -25.91
N ALA A 497 -12.00 -7.98 -24.90
CA ALA A 497 -11.06 -9.07 -25.13
C ALA A 497 -11.10 -10.13 -24.03
N PRO A 498 -10.89 -11.42 -24.37
CA PRO A 498 -10.65 -12.46 -23.38
C PRO A 498 -9.30 -12.24 -22.67
N ALA A 499 -9.14 -12.91 -21.52
CA ALA A 499 -7.98 -12.75 -20.64
C ALA A 499 -6.62 -12.91 -21.35
N ASP A 500 -6.47 -13.91 -22.22
CA ASP A 500 -5.21 -14.16 -22.95
C ASP A 500 -4.81 -12.99 -23.85
N LYS A 501 -5.78 -12.41 -24.57
CA LYS A 501 -5.54 -11.27 -25.45
C LYS A 501 -5.23 -10.01 -24.63
N ARG A 502 -5.93 -9.81 -23.50
CA ARG A 502 -5.63 -8.71 -22.55
C ARG A 502 -4.21 -8.83 -22.00
N SER A 503 -3.80 -10.04 -21.60
CA SER A 503 -2.46 -10.33 -21.09
C SER A 503 -1.36 -10.07 -22.12
N ALA A 504 -1.59 -10.47 -23.38
CA ALA A 504 -0.64 -10.22 -24.47
C ALA A 504 -0.47 -8.72 -24.73
N VAL A 505 -1.57 -7.97 -24.87
CA VAL A 505 -1.54 -6.51 -25.07
C VAL A 505 -0.87 -5.81 -23.89
N ALA A 506 -1.21 -6.20 -22.65
CA ALA A 506 -0.60 -5.67 -21.45
C ALA A 506 0.92 -5.92 -21.41
N SER A 507 1.37 -7.10 -21.82
CA SER A 507 2.80 -7.44 -21.87
C SER A 507 3.56 -6.57 -22.87
N ASP A 508 3.02 -6.36 -24.07
CA ASP A 508 3.61 -5.50 -25.09
C ASP A 508 3.68 -4.04 -24.62
N VAL A 509 2.59 -3.54 -24.03
CA VAL A 509 2.50 -2.18 -23.49
C VAL A 509 3.49 -1.97 -22.35
N VAL A 510 3.50 -2.87 -21.36
CA VAL A 510 4.41 -2.77 -20.21
C VAL A 510 5.86 -2.80 -20.68
N THR A 511 6.23 -3.71 -21.59
CA THR A 511 7.59 -3.75 -22.15
C THR A 511 7.98 -2.42 -22.77
N SER A 512 7.11 -1.84 -23.60
CA SER A 512 7.32 -0.53 -24.21
C SER A 512 7.41 0.62 -23.18
N VAL A 513 6.64 0.56 -22.10
CA VAL A 513 6.71 1.57 -21.02
C VAL A 513 8.02 1.46 -20.26
N LEU A 514 8.44 0.24 -19.91
CA LEU A 514 9.69 -0.02 -19.20
C LEU A 514 10.92 0.38 -20.03
N GLU A 515 10.91 0.10 -21.34
CA GLU A 515 11.98 0.56 -22.24
C GLU A 515 12.07 2.08 -22.31
N ALA A 516 10.93 2.78 -22.30
CA ALA A 516 10.91 4.25 -22.28
C ALA A 516 11.43 4.80 -20.95
N ALA A 517 11.06 4.18 -19.83
CA ALA A 517 11.54 4.56 -18.50
C ALA A 517 13.05 4.31 -18.34
N ALA A 518 13.56 3.19 -18.86
CA ALA A 518 15.00 2.87 -18.82
C ALA A 518 15.83 3.88 -19.62
N LYS A 519 15.39 4.22 -20.84
CA LYS A 519 16.06 5.24 -21.66
C LYS A 519 16.12 6.59 -20.95
N ALA A 520 15.06 7.00 -20.24
CA ALA A 520 15.06 8.25 -19.49
C ALA A 520 16.16 8.32 -18.41
N VAL A 521 16.57 7.17 -17.87
CA VAL A 521 17.66 7.06 -16.88
C VAL A 521 19.04 7.04 -17.55
N GLU A 522 19.17 6.44 -18.75
CA GLU A 522 20.44 6.26 -19.46
C GLU A 522 20.86 7.47 -20.34
N ASP A 523 19.91 8.13 -21.01
CA ASP A 523 20.18 9.00 -22.17
C ASP A 523 20.64 10.43 -21.86
N THR A 524 21.08 10.80 -20.64
CA THR A 524 21.59 12.17 -20.46
C THR A 524 22.57 12.36 -19.30
N PRO A 525 23.86 12.64 -19.59
CA PRO A 525 24.83 13.18 -18.63
C PRO A 525 24.39 14.51 -18.01
#